data_AF-A0A945EA50-F1
#
_entry.id   AF-A0A945EA50-F1
#
_cell.length_a   1.000
_cell.length_b   1.000
_cell.length_c   1.000
_cell.angle_alpha   90.00
_cell.angle_beta   90.00
_cell.angle_gamma   90.00
#
_symmetry.space_group_name_H-M   'P 1'
#
loop_
_entity.id
_entity.type
_entity.pdbx_description
1 polymer ?
#
loop_
_entity_poly.entity_id
_entity_poly.type
_entity_poly.pdbx_seq_one_letter_code
_entity_poly.pdbx_strand_id
1 'polypeptide(L)'
;MFSYFNKNKDTIGLLLIIVIFGSGFAIYGYNRLNGVNLTDPIEVNLSDFDLPLVKPQSLSTIYFSNYYKKESGNETLLAIQSDLQNYDSIKDLFVEIITDEQSEYIAKIDCRGQCNHSDLELLKTRKNIVVK
;
A
#
# COMPACT_ATOMS: atom_id res chain seq x y z
N MET A 1 -41.64 28.17 -8.59
CA MET A 1 -40.71 29.27 -8.22
C MET A 1 -39.37 28.67 -7.78
N PHE A 2 -38.64 28.06 -8.72
CA PHE A 2 -37.31 27.46 -8.48
C PHE A 2 -36.25 28.38 -9.10
N SER A 3 -35.83 29.42 -8.37
CA SER A 3 -34.76 30.29 -8.85
C SER A 3 -34.00 30.96 -7.70
N TYR A 4 -33.64 30.18 -6.68
CA TYR A 4 -32.77 30.67 -5.59
C TYR A 4 -31.52 29.82 -5.33
N PHE A 5 -31.45 28.60 -5.88
CA PHE A 5 -30.32 27.69 -5.61
C PHE A 5 -29.15 27.79 -6.60
N ASN A 6 -29.28 28.52 -7.71
CA ASN A 6 -28.22 28.59 -8.71
C ASN A 6 -27.20 29.73 -8.46
N LYS A 7 -27.55 30.77 -7.70
CA LYS A 7 -26.63 31.88 -7.36
C LYS A 7 -25.58 31.51 -6.29
N ASN A 8 -25.86 30.52 -5.46
CA ASN A 8 -24.98 30.14 -4.34
C ASN A 8 -23.75 29.34 -4.77
N LYS A 9 -23.85 28.52 -5.82
CA LYS A 9 -22.72 27.70 -6.29
C LYS A 9 -21.60 28.55 -6.88
N ASP A 10 -21.97 29.58 -7.64
CA ASP A 10 -21.00 30.53 -8.22
C ASP A 10 -20.30 31.36 -7.13
N THR A 11 -21.05 31.77 -6.10
CA THR A 11 -20.50 32.53 -4.96
C THR A 11 -19.53 31.68 -4.14
N ILE A 12 -19.86 30.41 -3.88
CA ILE A 12 -18.99 29.47 -3.14
C ILE A 12 -17.75 29.13 -3.96
N GLY A 13 -17.88 28.91 -5.27
CA GLY A 13 -16.74 28.68 -6.16
C GLY A 13 -15.78 29.87 -6.20
N LEU A 14 -16.31 31.09 -6.29
CA LEU A 14 -15.53 32.32 -6.24
C LEU A 14 -14.82 32.50 -4.88
N LEU A 15 -15.49 32.16 -3.77
CA LEU A 15 -14.91 32.21 -2.43
C LEU A 15 -13.74 31.24 -2.28
N LEU A 16 -13.87 30.02 -2.81
CA LEU A 16 -12.77 29.04 -2.80
C LEU A 16 -11.57 29.51 -3.63
N ILE A 17 -11.81 30.12 -4.79
CA ILE A 17 -10.74 30.72 -5.61
C ILE A 17 -10.04 31.84 -4.84
N ILE A 18 -10.79 32.75 -4.19
CA ILE A 18 -10.20 33.83 -3.39
C ILE A 18 -9.42 33.28 -2.19
N VAL A 19 -9.88 32.21 -1.54
CA VAL A 19 -9.15 31.60 -0.42
C VAL A 19 -7.84 30.95 -0.92
N ILE A 20 -7.87 30.23 -2.04
CA ILE A 20 -6.67 29.55 -2.57
C ILE A 20 -5.66 30.56 -3.13
N PHE A 21 -6.10 31.49 -3.98
CA PHE A 21 -5.21 32.47 -4.60
C PHE A 21 -4.83 33.61 -3.64
N GLY A 22 -5.76 34.04 -2.77
CA GLY A 22 -5.53 35.09 -1.79
C GLY A 22 -4.59 34.67 -0.67
N SER A 23 -4.69 33.43 -0.19
CA SER A 23 -3.73 32.90 0.80
C SER A 23 -2.31 32.78 0.21
N GLY A 24 -2.19 32.30 -1.04
CA GLY A 24 -0.92 32.26 -1.74
C GLY A 24 -0.30 33.64 -1.93
N PHE A 25 -1.10 34.64 -2.29
CA PHE A 25 -0.63 36.02 -2.47
C PHE A 25 -0.24 36.70 -1.15
N ALA A 26 -0.97 36.42 -0.06
CA ALA A 26 -0.64 36.94 1.28
C ALA A 26 0.68 36.37 1.81
N ILE A 27 0.91 35.05 1.65
CA ILE A 27 2.16 34.39 2.03
C ILE A 27 3.32 34.93 1.19
N TYR A 28 3.12 35.10 -0.12
CA TYR A 28 4.11 35.70 -1.01
C TYR A 28 4.48 37.13 -0.57
N GLY A 29 3.47 37.96 -0.27
CA GLY A 29 3.69 39.34 0.19
C GLY A 29 4.40 39.42 1.54
N TYR A 30 4.00 38.60 2.51
CA TYR A 30 4.63 38.54 3.84
C TYR A 30 6.11 38.13 3.76
N ASN A 31 6.41 37.09 2.98
CA ASN A 31 7.78 36.61 2.79
C ASN A 31 8.64 37.63 2.03
N ARG A 32 8.07 38.33 1.04
CA ARG A 32 8.75 39.43 0.32
C ARG A 32 9.06 40.63 1.23
N LEU A 33 8.17 40.98 2.16
CA LEU A 33 8.41 42.05 3.15
C LEU A 33 9.50 41.67 4.16
N ASN A 34 9.60 40.39 4.50
CA ASN A 34 10.63 39.86 5.40
C ASN A 34 11.96 39.54 4.71
N GLY A 35 12.12 39.91 3.42
CA GLY A 35 13.34 39.66 2.66
C GLY A 35 13.62 38.18 2.37
N VAL A 36 12.62 37.31 2.54
CA VAL A 36 12.73 35.88 2.24
C VAL A 36 12.71 35.72 0.73
N ASN A 37 13.83 35.24 0.19
CA ASN A 37 13.99 35.00 -1.24
C ASN A 37 13.20 33.74 -1.62
N LEU A 38 11.99 33.93 -2.16
CA LEU A 38 11.07 32.85 -2.56
C LEU A 38 11.54 32.06 -3.80
N THR A 39 12.67 32.46 -4.37
CA THR A 39 13.33 31.79 -5.50
C THR A 39 14.32 30.72 -5.05
N ASP A 40 14.71 30.73 -3.77
CA ASP A 40 15.59 29.71 -3.23
C ASP A 40 14.76 28.46 -2.91
N PRO A 41 15.24 27.25 -3.29
CA PRO A 41 14.55 26.01 -2.97
C PRO A 41 14.42 25.91 -1.46
N ILE A 42 13.22 25.55 -0.98
CA ILE A 42 13.00 25.27 0.43
C ILE A 42 13.94 24.10 0.78
N GLU A 43 14.96 24.37 1.58
CA GLU A 43 15.80 23.34 2.16
C GLU A 43 14.96 22.61 3.22
N VAL A 44 14.19 21.62 2.77
CA VAL A 44 13.45 20.73 3.65
C VAL A 44 14.48 19.78 4.25
N ASN A 45 14.89 20.08 5.48
CA ASN A 45 15.71 19.17 6.25
C ASN A 45 14.84 17.99 6.69
N LEU A 46 14.91 16.89 5.94
CA LEU A 46 14.16 15.66 6.23
C LEU A 46 14.47 15.07 7.62
N SER A 47 15.55 15.54 8.27
CA SER A 47 15.94 15.21 9.64
C SER A 47 15.03 15.83 10.71
N ASP A 48 14.33 16.91 10.39
CA ASP A 48 13.38 17.57 11.32
C ASP A 48 12.02 16.86 11.33
N PHE A 49 11.78 16.01 10.34
CA PHE A 49 10.65 15.10 10.34
C PHE A 49 11.09 13.83 11.05
N ASP A 50 10.77 13.75 12.33
CA ASP A 50 10.74 12.53 13.11
C ASP A 50 9.61 11.63 12.57
N LEU A 51 9.75 11.19 11.31
CA LEU A 51 8.90 10.17 10.73
C LEU A 51 9.14 8.94 11.60
N PRO A 52 8.11 8.38 12.25
CA PRO A 52 8.31 7.11 12.95
C PRO A 52 8.95 6.17 11.95
N LEU A 53 10.12 5.62 12.29
CA LEU A 53 10.75 4.59 11.49
C LEU A 53 9.68 3.52 11.28
N VAL A 54 9.01 3.57 10.12
CA VAL A 54 8.19 2.48 9.64
C VAL A 54 9.22 1.42 9.42
N LYS A 55 9.38 0.51 10.39
CA LYS A 55 10.21 -0.68 10.24
C LYS A 55 9.89 -1.19 8.85
N PRO A 56 10.89 -1.43 7.97
CA PRO A 56 10.62 -2.00 6.67
C PRO A 56 9.85 -3.28 6.94
N GLN A 57 8.54 -3.26 6.64
CA GLN A 57 7.74 -4.47 6.71
C GLN A 57 8.44 -5.42 5.75
N SER A 58 8.92 -6.56 6.24
CA SER A 58 9.52 -7.54 5.35
C SER A 58 8.41 -7.94 4.38
N LEU A 59 8.56 -7.51 3.12
CA LEU A 59 7.67 -7.85 2.02
C LEU A 59 7.97 -9.29 1.62
N SER A 60 7.71 -10.21 2.54
CA SER A 60 7.92 -11.63 2.29
C SER A 60 6.78 -12.15 1.43
N THR A 61 7.13 -12.82 0.34
CA THR A 61 6.17 -13.50 -0.53
C THR A 61 6.41 -14.99 -0.44
N ILE A 62 5.35 -15.73 -0.14
CA ILE A 62 5.36 -17.19 -0.07
C ILE A 62 4.86 -17.72 -1.41
N TYR A 63 5.63 -18.56 -2.07
CA TYR A 63 5.28 -19.19 -3.34
C TYR A 63 5.05 -20.69 -3.16
N PHE A 64 4.02 -21.22 -3.80
CA PHE A 64 3.66 -22.64 -3.78
C PHE A 64 3.98 -23.29 -5.12
N SER A 65 4.69 -24.42 -5.08
CA SER A 65 5.08 -25.14 -6.29
C SER A 65 3.91 -25.89 -6.94
N ASN A 66 4.14 -26.37 -8.17
CA ASN A 66 3.23 -27.26 -8.90
C ASN A 66 2.80 -28.53 -8.14
N TYR A 67 3.44 -28.88 -7.02
CA TYR A 67 3.01 -30.00 -6.17
C TYR A 67 1.54 -29.88 -5.72
N TYR A 68 1.07 -28.66 -5.48
CA TYR A 68 -0.30 -28.41 -5.03
C TYR A 68 -1.32 -28.35 -6.19
N LYS A 69 -0.87 -28.48 -7.45
CA LYS A 69 -1.73 -28.34 -8.63
C LYS A 69 -2.76 -29.47 -8.68
N LYS A 70 -4.03 -29.10 -8.66
CA LYS A 70 -5.17 -29.99 -8.85
C LYS A 70 -5.87 -29.70 -10.19
N GLU A 71 -6.80 -30.56 -10.57
CA GLU A 71 -7.58 -30.40 -11.80
C GLU A 71 -8.43 -29.11 -11.75
N SER A 72 -8.85 -28.72 -10.55
CA SER A 72 -9.56 -27.46 -10.29
C SER A 72 -8.72 -26.48 -9.47
N GLY A 73 -8.82 -25.19 -9.79
CA GLY A 73 -8.21 -24.11 -9.01
C GLY A 73 -8.76 -24.05 -7.57
N ASN A 74 -10.03 -24.42 -7.36
CA ASN A 74 -10.61 -24.47 -6.01
C ASN A 74 -10.02 -25.59 -5.18
N GLU A 75 -9.76 -26.76 -5.77
CA GLU A 75 -9.11 -27.87 -5.07
C GLU A 75 -7.65 -27.56 -4.74
N THR A 76 -6.97 -26.84 -5.64
CA THR A 76 -5.62 -26.31 -5.40
C THR A 76 -5.60 -25.36 -4.20
N LEU A 77 -6.56 -24.43 -4.15
CA LEU A 77 -6.70 -23.48 -3.05
C LEU A 77 -7.01 -24.20 -1.71
N LEU A 78 -7.93 -25.17 -1.71
CA LEU A 78 -8.23 -25.97 -0.53
C LEU A 78 -7.02 -26.77 -0.03
N ALA A 79 -6.23 -27.35 -0.93
CA ALA A 79 -5.02 -28.08 -0.57
C ALA A 79 -3.98 -27.15 0.09
N ILE A 80 -3.80 -25.94 -0.45
CA ILE A 80 -2.92 -24.93 0.13
C ILE A 80 -3.45 -24.48 1.50
N GLN A 81 -4.74 -24.13 1.60
CA GLN A 81 -5.35 -23.69 2.86
C GLN A 81 -5.28 -24.76 3.94
N SER A 82 -5.50 -26.03 3.59
CA SER A 82 -5.34 -27.16 4.52
C SER A 82 -3.93 -27.26 5.08
N ASP A 83 -2.93 -27.01 4.25
CA ASP A 83 -1.52 -27.07 4.66
C ASP A 83 -1.14 -25.88 5.56
N LEU A 84 -1.78 -24.73 5.33
CA LEU A 84 -1.57 -23.50 6.07
C LEU A 84 -2.28 -23.46 7.43
N GLN A 85 -3.21 -24.37 7.74
CA GLN A 85 -3.98 -24.36 8.99
C GLN A 85 -3.10 -24.39 10.25
N ASN A 86 -1.88 -24.91 10.17
CA ASN A 86 -0.94 -24.99 11.27
C ASN A 86 -0.16 -23.69 11.53
N TYR A 87 -0.36 -22.65 10.73
CA TYR A 87 0.38 -21.40 10.78
C TYR A 87 -0.57 -20.25 11.11
N ASP A 88 -0.61 -19.85 12.38
CA ASP A 88 -1.58 -18.87 12.87
C ASP A 88 -1.48 -17.51 12.17
N SER A 89 -0.28 -17.08 11.76
CA SER A 89 -0.11 -15.79 11.07
C SER A 89 -0.41 -15.84 9.56
N ILE A 90 -0.61 -17.04 8.99
CA ILE A 90 -0.66 -17.25 7.54
C ILE A 90 -1.99 -17.87 7.08
N LYS A 91 -2.65 -18.66 7.94
CA LYS A 91 -3.86 -19.43 7.61
C LYS A 91 -5.03 -18.60 7.04
N ASP A 92 -5.13 -17.33 7.44
CA ASP A 92 -6.20 -16.42 7.03
C ASP A 92 -5.77 -15.46 5.91
N LEU A 93 -4.55 -15.59 5.39
CA LEU A 93 -4.05 -14.73 4.33
C LEU A 93 -4.60 -15.13 2.95
N PHE A 94 -4.74 -14.13 2.09
CA PHE A 94 -5.26 -14.32 0.74
C PHE A 94 -4.24 -15.09 -0.12
N VAL A 95 -4.69 -16.22 -0.68
CA VAL A 95 -3.92 -17.03 -1.63
C VAL A 95 -4.28 -16.59 -3.05
N GLU A 96 -3.31 -16.02 -3.76
CA GLU A 96 -3.46 -15.65 -5.17
C GLU A 96 -3.03 -16.81 -6.06
N ILE A 97 -3.95 -17.36 -6.86
CA ILE A 97 -3.64 -18.39 -7.85
C ILE A 97 -2.95 -17.75 -9.06
N ILE A 98 -1.80 -18.28 -9.43
CA ILE A 98 -1.01 -17.88 -10.59
C ILE A 98 -1.53 -18.68 -11.80
N THR A 99 -2.07 -17.98 -12.80
CA THR A 99 -2.65 -18.59 -14.01
C THR A 99 -1.65 -18.74 -15.15
N ASP A 100 -0.39 -18.36 -14.94
CA ASP A 100 0.66 -18.46 -15.95
C ASP A 100 1.17 -19.91 -16.04
N GLU A 101 0.95 -20.55 -17.19
CA GLU A 101 1.37 -21.94 -17.45
C GLU A 101 2.88 -22.13 -17.49
N GLN A 102 3.66 -21.05 -17.69
CA GLN A 102 5.13 -21.11 -17.68
C GLN A 102 5.72 -20.86 -16.29
N SER A 103 4.89 -20.52 -15.30
CA SER A 103 5.33 -20.29 -13.93
C SER A 103 5.69 -21.61 -13.24
N GLU A 104 6.83 -21.62 -12.55
CA GLU A 104 7.23 -22.72 -11.65
C GLU A 104 6.28 -22.83 -10.43
N TYR A 105 5.55 -21.75 -10.14
CA TYR A 105 4.66 -21.60 -9.00
C TYR A 105 3.21 -21.45 -9.45
N ILE A 106 2.29 -22.06 -8.70
CA ILE A 106 0.85 -22.05 -9.00
C ILE A 106 0.06 -21.09 -8.13
N ALA A 107 0.66 -20.65 -7.03
CA ALA A 107 0.03 -19.72 -6.12
C ALA A 107 1.09 -18.95 -5.34
N LYS A 108 0.69 -17.79 -4.82
CA LYS A 108 1.50 -17.00 -3.91
C LYS A 108 0.65 -16.36 -2.81
N ILE A 109 1.30 -16.01 -1.70
CA ILE A 109 0.76 -15.19 -0.62
C ILE A 109 1.70 -14.03 -0.41
N ASP A 110 1.17 -12.82 -0.48
CA ASP A 110 1.87 -11.61 -0.08
C ASP A 110 1.64 -11.38 1.41
N CYS A 111 2.70 -11.49 2.20
CA CYS A 111 2.60 -11.36 3.65
C CYS A 111 2.28 -9.94 4.10
N ARG A 112 2.61 -8.89 3.32
CA ARG A 112 2.38 -7.47 3.69
C ARG A 112 2.77 -7.14 5.15
N GLY A 113 3.84 -7.74 5.66
CA GLY A 113 4.29 -7.59 7.05
C GLY A 113 3.44 -8.28 8.13
N GLN A 114 2.47 -9.11 7.77
CA GLN A 114 1.59 -9.86 8.68
C GLN A 114 2.13 -11.25 9.06
N CYS A 115 2.98 -11.85 8.22
CA CYS A 115 3.59 -13.14 8.51
C CYS A 115 4.65 -13.01 9.61
N ASN A 116 4.55 -13.85 10.64
CA ASN A 116 5.55 -13.92 11.69
C ASN A 116 6.82 -14.64 11.21
N HIS A 117 7.97 -14.20 11.71
CA HIS A 117 9.27 -14.77 11.32
C HIS A 117 9.36 -16.29 11.59
N SER A 118 8.82 -16.76 12.73
CA SER A 118 8.82 -18.20 13.07
C SER A 118 8.07 -19.04 12.04
N ASP A 119 6.92 -18.58 11.56
CA ASP A 119 6.11 -19.31 10.58
C ASP A 119 6.83 -19.34 9.22
N LEU A 120 7.47 -18.23 8.84
CA LEU A 120 8.26 -18.15 7.61
C LEU A 120 9.46 -19.09 7.63
N GLU A 121 10.18 -19.20 8.76
CA GLU A 121 11.30 -20.13 8.89
C GLU A 121 10.84 -21.60 8.82
N LEU A 122 9.70 -21.94 9.43
CA LEU A 122 9.12 -23.27 9.30
C LEU A 122 8.73 -23.58 7.85
N LEU A 123 8.13 -22.63 7.13
CA LEU A 123 7.76 -22.81 5.72
C LEU A 123 8.98 -22.97 4.81
N LYS A 124 10.10 -22.29 5.08
CA LYS A 124 11.35 -22.45 4.32
C LYS A 124 11.92 -23.87 4.38
N THR A 125 11.61 -24.64 5.41
CA THR A 125 12.04 -26.05 5.49
C THR A 125 11.29 -26.96 4.52
N ARG A 126 10.17 -26.50 3.95
CA ARG A 126 9.33 -27.31 3.06
C ARG A 126 9.80 -27.20 1.62
N LYS A 127 10.10 -28.34 1.01
CA LYS A 127 10.60 -28.43 -0.38
C LYS A 127 9.65 -27.84 -1.44
N ASN A 128 8.35 -27.76 -1.13
CA ASN A 128 7.32 -27.32 -2.08
C ASN A 128 6.90 -25.85 -1.90
N ILE A 129 7.57 -25.13 -0.99
CA ILE A 129 7.25 -23.75 -0.64
C ILE A 129 8.54 -22.93 -0.70
N VAL A 130 8.47 -21.75 -1.33
CA VAL A 130 9.62 -20.84 -1.41
C VAL A 130 9.21 -19.51 -0.79
N VAL A 131 9.95 -19.06 0.21
CA VAL A 131 9.76 -17.75 0.84
C VAL A 131 10.82 -16.79 0.29
N LYS A 132 10.41 -15.71 -0.36
CA LYS A 132 11.28 -14.65 -0.90
C LYS A 132 11.04 -13.34 -0.17
#